data_AF-A0A1M2W125-F1
#
_entry.id   AF-A0A1M2W125-F1
#
_cell.length_a   1.000
_cell.length_b   1.000
_cell.length_c   1.000
_cell.angle_alpha   90.00
_cell.angle_beta   90.00
_cell.angle_gamma   90.00
#
_symmetry.space_group_name_H-M   'P 1'
#
loop_
_entity.id
_entity.type
_entity.pdbx_description
1 polymer ?
#
loop_
_entity_poly.entity_id
_entity_poly.type
_entity_poly.pdbx_seq_one_letter_code
_entity_poly.pdbx_strand_id
1 'polypeptide(L)'
;MRPIVDPWFQEVVKEKIEAFHFSEGEIRTWKQLLPVLVERCRATWRHTANCEYGRIPLEPETTSGDPLCSCGRGKDVDGMHKVATWRNLAPFVTRIALSPLFAVPYLETIQDREYIQRVFQTALASGVFGAPSGSGLPDWLGPRCAECSKPSDDLQKCARCKAVSYCSKGCQKAHWKKHKPTCVAPM
;
A
#
# COMPACT_ATOMS: atom_id res chain seq x y z
N MET A 1 28.24 -20.23 -7.10
CA MET A 1 27.73 -21.06 -8.22
C MET A 1 26.65 -20.24 -8.92
N ARG A 2 26.82 -19.84 -10.19
CA ARG A 2 25.75 -19.13 -10.91
C ARG A 2 24.66 -20.16 -11.23
N PRO A 3 23.39 -19.92 -10.87
CA PRO A 3 22.32 -20.86 -11.22
C PRO A 3 22.27 -20.99 -12.74
N ILE A 4 22.21 -22.24 -13.22
CA ILE A 4 21.97 -22.52 -14.63
C ILE A 4 20.50 -22.21 -14.88
N VAL A 5 20.27 -21.15 -15.63
CA VAL A 5 18.91 -20.70 -15.98
C VAL A 5 18.54 -21.37 -17.30
N ASP A 6 17.45 -22.12 -17.31
CA ASP A 6 16.95 -22.76 -18.53
C ASP A 6 16.71 -21.72 -19.65
N PRO A 7 16.95 -22.08 -20.93
CA PRO A 7 16.79 -21.16 -22.05
C PRO A 7 15.41 -20.51 -22.14
N TRP A 8 14.34 -21.25 -21.80
CA TRP A 8 12.98 -20.70 -21.79
C TRP A 8 12.79 -19.65 -20.69
N PHE A 9 13.43 -19.80 -19.53
CA PHE A 9 13.34 -18.82 -18.44
C PHE A 9 14.11 -17.55 -18.79
N GLN A 10 15.18 -17.65 -19.60
CA GLN A 10 15.85 -16.47 -20.14
C GLN A 10 14.93 -15.62 -21.02
N GLU A 11 13.97 -16.21 -21.74
CA GLU A 11 12.97 -15.46 -22.50
C GLU A 11 12.03 -14.69 -21.57
N VAL A 12 11.58 -15.31 -20.46
CA VAL A 12 10.78 -14.61 -19.44
C VAL A 12 11.57 -13.45 -18.83
N VAL A 13 12.85 -13.66 -18.50
CA VAL A 13 13.73 -12.63 -17.91
C VAL A 13 14.05 -11.50 -18.88
N LYS A 14 14.01 -11.75 -20.19
CA LYS A 14 14.13 -10.71 -21.22
C LYS A 14 12.86 -9.87 -21.36
N GLU A 15 11.70 -10.37 -20.89
CA GLU A 15 10.51 -9.55 -20.76
C GLU A 15 10.65 -8.55 -19.58
N LYS A 16 9.66 -7.67 -19.45
CA LYS A 16 9.37 -6.66 -18.41
C LYS A 16 9.54 -7.05 -16.92
N ILE A 17 10.46 -7.92 -16.50
CA ILE A 17 10.57 -8.32 -15.09
C ILE A 17 11.22 -7.19 -14.30
N GLU A 18 10.41 -6.52 -13.48
CA GLU A 18 10.88 -5.59 -12.48
C GLU A 18 11.22 -6.35 -11.19
N ALA A 19 12.47 -6.26 -10.74
CA ALA A 19 12.89 -6.81 -9.46
C ALA A 19 12.70 -5.75 -8.37
N PHE A 20 11.82 -6.01 -7.42
CA PHE A 20 11.64 -5.15 -6.25
C PHE A 20 12.64 -5.53 -5.16
N HIS A 21 13.27 -4.53 -4.55
CA HIS A 21 14.12 -4.71 -3.38
C HIS A 21 13.30 -4.39 -2.13
N PHE A 22 13.20 -5.37 -1.24
CA PHE A 22 12.46 -5.27 0.01
C PHE A 22 13.42 -5.37 1.18
N SER A 23 13.15 -4.60 2.23
CA SER A 23 13.79 -4.78 3.53
C SER A 23 13.38 -6.11 4.16
N GLU A 24 14.17 -6.56 5.13
CA GLU A 24 13.87 -7.77 5.91
C GLU A 24 12.47 -7.74 6.53
N GLY A 25 12.06 -6.59 7.09
CA GLY A 25 10.74 -6.41 7.66
C GLY A 25 9.63 -6.55 6.62
N GLU A 26 9.83 -6.01 5.42
CA GLU A 26 8.85 -6.12 4.33
C GLU A 26 8.73 -7.56 3.81
N ILE A 27 9.84 -8.28 3.65
CA ILE A 27 9.84 -9.70 3.25
C ILE A 27 9.05 -10.53 4.26
N ARG A 28 9.30 -10.32 5.56
CA ARG A 28 8.56 -11.00 6.63
C ARG A 28 7.07 -10.71 6.52
N THR A 29 6.67 -9.44 6.35
CA THR A 29 5.26 -9.07 6.18
C THR A 29 4.64 -9.74 4.96
N TRP A 30 5.30 -9.75 3.81
CA TRP A 30 4.82 -10.44 2.62
C TRP A 30 4.62 -11.93 2.87
N LYS A 31 5.57 -12.62 3.50
CA LYS A 31 5.46 -14.04 3.82
C LYS A 31 4.30 -14.37 4.76
N GLN A 32 4.00 -13.48 5.72
CA GLN A 32 2.82 -13.60 6.58
C GLN A 32 1.51 -13.34 5.81
N LEU A 33 1.53 -12.38 4.89
CA LEU A 33 0.35 -11.96 4.15
C LEU A 33 -0.06 -12.94 3.05
N LEU A 34 0.91 -13.50 2.32
CA LEU A 34 0.67 -14.34 1.14
C LEU A 34 -0.31 -15.51 1.38
N PRO A 35 -0.23 -16.31 2.48
CA PRO A 35 -1.20 -17.36 2.75
C PRO A 35 -2.65 -16.83 2.80
N VAL A 36 -2.87 -15.68 3.44
CA VAL A 36 -4.21 -15.06 3.52
C VAL A 36 -4.70 -14.67 2.13
N LEU A 37 -3.81 -14.16 1.26
CA LEU A 37 -4.17 -13.80 -0.11
C LEU A 37 -4.47 -15.03 -0.98
N VAL A 38 -3.78 -16.16 -0.75
CA VAL A 38 -4.07 -17.45 -1.40
C VAL A 38 -5.43 -18.00 -0.96
N GLU A 39 -5.71 -17.97 0.35
CA GLU A 39 -6.97 -18.49 0.91
C GLU A 39 -8.20 -17.79 0.32
N ARG A 40 -8.07 -16.51 -0.04
CA ARG A 40 -9.13 -15.74 -0.72
C ARG A 40 -9.40 -16.21 -2.15
N CYS A 41 -8.47 -16.93 -2.77
CA CYS A 41 -8.58 -17.40 -4.16
C CYS A 41 -9.01 -18.86 -4.32
N ARG A 42 -9.07 -19.66 -3.26
CA ARG A 42 -9.32 -21.11 -3.36
C ARG A 42 -10.80 -21.52 -3.48
N ALA A 43 -11.55 -20.87 -4.36
CA ALA A 43 -12.96 -21.19 -4.57
C ALA A 43 -13.16 -22.56 -5.24
N THR A 44 -12.23 -22.98 -6.10
CA THR A 44 -12.33 -24.17 -6.96
C THR A 44 -11.54 -25.38 -6.45
N TRP A 45 -10.72 -25.20 -5.41
CA TRP A 45 -9.86 -26.23 -4.85
C TRP A 45 -9.82 -26.18 -3.33
N ARG A 46 -9.38 -27.28 -2.71
CA ARG A 46 -9.30 -27.42 -1.24
C ARG A 46 -7.95 -27.99 -0.86
N HIS A 47 -7.53 -27.72 0.37
CA HIS A 47 -6.39 -28.40 0.98
C HIS A 47 -6.59 -29.91 0.96
N THR A 48 -5.52 -30.64 0.70
CA THR A 48 -5.53 -32.10 0.74
C THR A 48 -5.32 -32.59 2.17
N ALA A 49 -5.56 -33.88 2.42
CA ALA A 49 -5.26 -34.50 3.71
C ALA A 49 -3.75 -34.43 4.07
N ASN A 50 -2.89 -34.28 3.07
CA ASN A 50 -1.43 -34.20 3.22
C ASN A 50 -0.91 -32.75 3.13
N CYS A 51 -1.77 -31.77 3.39
CA CYS A 51 -1.37 -30.37 3.40
C CYS A 51 -0.26 -30.13 4.43
N GLU A 52 0.77 -29.37 4.05
CA GLU A 52 1.94 -29.10 4.88
C GLU A 52 1.65 -28.10 6.01
N TYR A 53 0.51 -27.39 5.94
CA TYR A 53 0.12 -26.41 6.94
C TYR A 53 -0.22 -27.06 8.29
N GLY A 54 0.80 -27.19 9.16
CA GLY A 54 0.63 -27.33 10.61
C GLY A 54 0.75 -25.98 11.35
N ARG A 55 1.57 -25.08 10.81
CA ARG A 55 1.69 -23.65 11.18
C ARG A 55 1.69 -22.83 9.90
N ILE A 56 1.04 -21.68 9.92
CA ILE A 56 0.93 -20.79 8.75
C ILE A 56 1.63 -19.46 9.09
N PRO A 57 2.51 -18.93 8.21
CA PRO A 57 3.08 -19.57 7.00
C PRO A 57 4.03 -20.73 7.33
N LEU A 58 4.41 -21.52 6.31
CA LEU A 58 5.43 -22.59 6.47
C LEU A 58 6.81 -22.01 6.81
N GLU A 59 7.21 -20.94 6.12
CA GLU A 59 8.45 -20.22 6.33
C GLU A 59 8.14 -18.76 6.70
N PRO A 60 8.14 -18.41 8.00
CA PRO A 60 7.82 -17.05 8.45
C PRO A 60 9.01 -16.08 8.42
N GLU A 61 10.24 -16.59 8.36
CA GLU A 61 11.45 -15.78 8.47
C GLU A 61 11.95 -15.26 7.11
N THR A 62 12.92 -14.36 7.13
CA THR A 62 13.48 -13.71 5.92
C THR A 62 14.35 -14.62 5.06
N THR A 63 14.69 -15.80 5.58
CA THR A 63 15.48 -16.83 4.91
C THR A 63 14.79 -17.37 3.66
N SER A 64 15.59 -17.87 2.70
CA SER A 64 15.08 -18.51 1.48
C SER A 64 14.11 -19.65 1.82
N GLY A 65 12.87 -19.58 1.33
CA GLY A 65 11.86 -20.62 1.55
C GLY A 65 10.46 -20.16 1.14
N ASP A 66 9.62 -21.12 0.74
CA ASP A 66 8.26 -20.88 0.29
C ASP A 66 7.31 -20.81 1.51
N PRO A 67 6.62 -19.67 1.74
CA PRO A 67 5.66 -19.56 2.84
C PRO A 67 4.35 -20.34 2.59
N LEU A 68 4.14 -20.85 1.37
CA LEU A 68 2.88 -21.46 0.93
C LEU A 68 2.92 -22.99 0.95
N CYS A 69 1.75 -23.60 1.18
CA CYS A 69 1.55 -25.03 0.95
C CYS A 69 1.52 -25.35 -0.55
N SER A 70 1.73 -26.62 -0.90
CA SER A 70 1.68 -27.04 -2.31
C SER A 70 0.27 -27.24 -2.85
N CYS A 71 -0.76 -27.27 -1.99
CA CYS A 71 -2.13 -27.61 -2.39
C CYS A 71 -2.71 -26.71 -3.50
N GLY A 72 -2.29 -25.43 -3.51
CA GLY A 72 -2.75 -24.44 -4.50
C GLY A 72 -1.91 -24.36 -5.77
N ARG A 73 -0.78 -25.06 -5.85
CA ARG A 73 0.13 -24.97 -7.00
C ARG A 73 -0.53 -25.53 -8.24
N GLY A 74 -0.47 -24.77 -9.34
CA GLY A 74 -1.06 -25.15 -10.62
C GLY A 74 -2.59 -25.22 -10.62
N LYS A 75 -3.27 -24.60 -9.65
CA LYS A 75 -4.73 -24.46 -9.64
C LYS A 75 -5.14 -23.16 -10.32
N ASP A 76 -6.22 -23.21 -11.11
CA ASP A 76 -6.80 -22.07 -11.82
C ASP A 76 -5.84 -21.37 -12.82
N VAL A 77 -4.99 -22.15 -13.49
CA VAL A 77 -3.93 -21.65 -14.39
C VAL A 77 -4.24 -21.79 -15.89
N ASP A 78 -5.49 -22.09 -16.27
CA ASP A 78 -5.90 -22.26 -17.69
C ASP A 78 -5.52 -21.05 -18.56
N GLY A 79 -5.60 -19.84 -18.00
CA GLY A 79 -5.17 -18.62 -18.67
C GLY A 79 -3.68 -18.59 -19.00
N MET A 80 -2.83 -19.15 -18.13
CA MET A 80 -1.38 -19.18 -18.33
C MET A 80 -0.96 -20.14 -19.43
N HIS A 81 -1.69 -21.24 -19.64
CA HIS A 81 -1.38 -22.19 -20.72
C HIS A 81 -1.59 -21.60 -22.12
N LYS A 82 -2.38 -20.52 -22.23
CA LYS A 82 -2.64 -19.77 -23.47
C LYS A 82 -1.48 -18.85 -23.85
N VAL A 83 -0.60 -18.49 -22.91
CA VAL A 83 0.57 -17.63 -23.14
C VAL A 83 1.82 -18.50 -23.15
N ALA A 84 2.52 -18.56 -24.29
CA ALA A 84 3.67 -19.45 -24.48
C ALA A 84 4.75 -19.27 -23.40
N THR A 85 5.08 -18.01 -23.07
CA THR A 85 6.05 -17.62 -22.04
C THR A 85 5.66 -18.08 -20.62
N TRP A 86 4.35 -18.17 -20.32
CA TRP A 86 3.86 -18.47 -18.97
C TRP A 86 3.46 -19.94 -18.77
N ARG A 87 3.25 -20.69 -19.86
CA ARG A 87 2.81 -22.09 -19.83
C ARG A 87 3.72 -22.95 -18.95
N ASN A 88 5.03 -22.72 -19.01
CA ASN A 88 6.02 -23.49 -18.24
C ASN A 88 6.01 -23.14 -16.74
N LEU A 89 5.50 -21.95 -16.36
CA LEU A 89 5.36 -21.53 -14.97
C LEU A 89 4.06 -22.02 -14.33
N ALA A 90 3.04 -22.29 -15.15
CA ALA A 90 1.70 -22.68 -14.68
C ALA A 90 1.69 -23.76 -13.59
N PRO A 91 2.49 -24.84 -13.64
CA PRO A 91 2.49 -25.88 -12.59
C PRO A 91 3.04 -25.42 -11.24
N PHE A 92 3.81 -24.34 -11.20
CA PHE A 92 4.57 -23.91 -10.03
C PHE A 92 3.95 -22.72 -9.29
N VAL A 93 2.99 -22.02 -9.90
CA VAL A 93 2.39 -20.81 -9.31
C VAL A 93 1.17 -21.14 -8.45
N THR A 94 0.92 -20.26 -7.49
CA THR A 94 -0.31 -20.26 -6.68
C THR A 94 -0.98 -18.90 -6.85
N ARG A 95 -2.28 -18.90 -7.14
CA ARG A 95 -3.05 -17.66 -7.34
C ARG A 95 -3.25 -16.93 -6.02
N ILE A 96 -3.05 -15.61 -6.03
CA ILE A 96 -3.32 -14.70 -4.90
C ILE A 96 -4.27 -13.58 -5.31
N ALA A 97 -5.08 -13.09 -4.36
CA ALA A 97 -5.89 -11.89 -4.52
C ALA A 97 -5.19 -10.69 -3.90
N LEU A 98 -4.38 -9.95 -4.69
CA LEU A 98 -3.78 -8.69 -4.25
C LEU A 98 -4.88 -7.70 -3.88
N SER A 99 -5.05 -7.49 -2.58
CA SER A 99 -6.03 -6.55 -2.02
C SER A 99 -5.26 -5.31 -1.61
N PRO A 100 -5.53 -4.12 -2.19
CA PRO A 100 -4.91 -2.89 -1.72
C PRO A 100 -5.17 -2.74 -0.23
N LEU A 101 -4.09 -2.66 0.57
CA LEU A 101 -4.20 -2.25 1.96
C LEU A 101 -4.47 -0.75 1.95
N PHE A 102 -5.75 -0.37 1.98
CA PHE A 102 -6.13 1.02 2.18
C PHE A 102 -6.33 1.22 3.68
N ALA A 103 -5.69 2.24 4.21
CA ALA A 103 -5.93 2.64 5.58
C ALA A 103 -7.33 3.26 5.68
N VAL A 104 -7.95 3.12 6.84
CA VAL A 104 -9.34 3.52 7.07
C VAL A 104 -9.35 4.88 7.77
N PRO A 105 -9.63 6.01 7.07
CA PRO A 105 -9.23 7.33 7.57
C PRO A 105 -9.97 7.79 8.84
N TYR A 106 -11.11 7.19 9.11
CA TYR A 106 -11.90 7.47 10.31
C TYR A 106 -11.46 6.63 11.52
N LEU A 107 -10.73 5.53 11.30
CA LEU A 107 -10.32 4.58 12.32
C LEU A 107 -8.82 4.68 12.62
N GLU A 108 -8.03 5.02 11.59
CA GLU A 108 -6.58 5.07 11.62
C GLU A 108 -6.12 6.48 11.24
N THR A 109 -5.15 7.01 11.97
CA THR A 109 -4.44 8.23 11.53
C THR A 109 -3.51 7.83 10.39
N ILE A 110 -4.02 7.89 9.16
CA ILE A 110 -3.34 7.39 7.97
C ILE A 110 -2.04 8.14 7.71
N GLN A 111 -1.96 9.42 8.10
CA GLN A 111 -0.87 10.27 7.66
C GLN A 111 -0.83 11.61 8.41
N ASP A 112 0.35 11.94 8.94
CA ASP A 112 0.71 13.31 9.28
C ASP A 112 0.77 14.14 7.99
N ARG A 113 0.24 15.36 8.02
CA ARG A 113 0.30 16.30 6.89
C ARG A 113 1.73 16.48 6.37
N GLU A 114 2.71 16.49 7.27
CA GLU A 114 4.11 16.60 6.87
C GLU A 114 4.58 15.40 6.06
N TYR A 115 4.16 14.18 6.41
CA TYR A 115 4.50 12.96 5.68
C TYR A 115 3.83 12.92 4.30
N ILE A 116 2.55 13.30 4.19
CA ILE A 116 1.88 13.42 2.87
C ILE A 116 2.62 14.42 2.00
N GLN A 117 2.94 15.58 2.56
CA GLN A 117 3.60 16.65 1.81
C GLN A 117 4.97 16.19 1.30
N ARG A 118 5.74 15.45 2.11
CA ARG A 118 7.02 14.85 1.68
C ARG A 118 6.84 13.80 0.59
N VAL A 119 5.93 12.84 0.75
CA VAL A 119 5.70 11.78 -0.26
C VAL A 119 5.25 12.39 -1.58
N PHE A 120 4.37 13.40 -1.55
CA PHE A 120 3.89 14.07 -2.75
C PHE A 120 5.01 14.86 -3.44
N GLN A 121 5.84 15.59 -2.67
CA GLN A 121 7.02 16.27 -3.21
C GLN A 121 8.01 15.29 -3.86
N THR A 122 8.30 14.16 -3.22
CA THR A 122 9.15 13.10 -3.77
C THR A 122 8.56 12.51 -5.05
N ALA A 123 7.27 12.19 -5.06
CA ALA A 123 6.61 11.60 -6.21
C ALA A 123 6.52 12.57 -7.42
N LEU A 124 6.38 13.88 -7.16
CA LEU A 124 6.51 14.92 -8.18
C LEU A 124 7.95 15.02 -8.72
N ALA A 125 8.95 14.99 -7.85
CA ALA A 125 10.36 15.03 -8.24
C ALA A 125 10.78 13.79 -9.05
N SER A 126 10.18 12.63 -8.78
CA SER A 126 10.42 11.37 -9.49
C SER A 126 9.59 11.19 -10.77
N GLY A 127 8.75 12.17 -11.15
CA GLY A 127 7.95 12.12 -12.38
C GLY A 127 6.87 11.03 -12.41
N VAL A 128 6.55 10.42 -11.27
CA VAL A 128 5.52 9.38 -11.13
C VAL A 128 4.12 9.98 -11.30
N PHE A 129 3.97 11.24 -10.91
CA PHE A 129 2.81 12.07 -11.21
C PHE A 129 3.24 13.22 -12.13
N GLY A 130 2.42 13.52 -13.14
CA GLY A 130 2.62 14.72 -13.97
C GLY A 130 2.64 15.97 -13.08
N ALA A 131 3.59 16.87 -13.31
CA ALA A 131 3.65 18.14 -12.61
C ALA A 131 2.28 18.84 -12.75
N PRO A 132 1.64 19.24 -11.64
CA PRO A 132 0.40 20.00 -11.74
C PRO A 132 0.71 21.29 -12.48
N SER A 133 -0.13 21.63 -13.46
CA SER A 133 0.02 22.80 -14.32
C SER A 133 -0.32 24.13 -13.61
N GLY A 134 -0.10 24.21 -12.30
CA GLY A 134 -0.39 25.36 -11.46
C GLY A 134 0.57 25.47 -10.27
N SER A 135 0.83 26.70 -9.83
CA SER A 135 1.84 27.09 -8.84
C SER A 135 1.50 26.73 -7.38
N GLY A 136 0.95 25.54 -7.11
CA GLY A 136 0.55 25.14 -5.77
C GLY A 136 0.31 23.66 -5.63
N LEU A 137 0.36 23.17 -4.38
CA LEU A 137 -0.16 21.86 -4.04
C LEU A 137 -1.62 21.75 -4.52
N PRO A 138 -2.10 20.55 -4.93
CA PRO A 138 -3.49 20.39 -5.34
C PRO A 138 -4.47 20.96 -4.30
N ASP A 139 -5.60 21.52 -4.72
CA ASP A 139 -6.60 22.14 -3.83
C ASP A 139 -7.04 21.25 -2.64
N TRP A 140 -6.96 19.92 -2.80
CA TRP A 140 -7.28 18.96 -1.74
C TRP A 140 -6.17 18.80 -0.69
N LEU A 141 -4.93 19.22 -0.97
CA LEU A 141 -3.78 19.19 -0.07
C LEU A 141 -3.55 20.51 0.70
N GLY A 142 -4.15 21.62 0.26
CA GLY A 142 -3.95 22.93 0.88
C GLY A 142 -4.44 23.01 2.35
N PRO A 143 -3.93 23.97 3.14
CA PRO A 143 -4.52 24.29 4.44
C PRO A 143 -5.97 24.73 4.27
N ARG A 144 -6.85 24.23 5.14
CA ARG A 144 -8.31 24.43 5.06
C ARG A 144 -8.84 25.06 6.34
N CYS A 145 -9.89 25.86 6.21
CA CYS A 145 -10.59 26.39 7.36
C CYS A 145 -11.23 25.26 8.18
N ALA A 146 -10.98 25.25 9.50
CA ALA A 146 -11.54 24.22 10.38
C ALA A 146 -13.08 24.26 10.52
N GLU A 147 -13.74 25.35 10.12
CA GLU A 147 -15.20 25.46 10.16
C GLU A 147 -15.86 25.15 8.80
N CYS A 148 -15.45 25.83 7.74
CA CYS A 148 -16.12 25.76 6.43
C CYS A 148 -15.40 24.90 5.41
N SER A 149 -14.24 24.33 5.78
CA SER A 149 -13.40 23.46 4.94
C SER A 149 -12.91 24.05 3.62
N LYS A 150 -13.16 25.34 3.34
CA LYS A 150 -12.66 26.00 2.13
C LYS A 150 -11.12 26.10 2.17
N PRO A 151 -10.43 25.78 1.06
CA PRO A 151 -9.00 26.04 0.94
C PRO A 151 -8.76 27.55 0.87
N SER A 152 -7.67 28.01 1.48
CA SER A 152 -7.27 29.41 1.44
C SER A 152 -5.80 29.52 1.86
N ASP A 153 -5.04 30.35 1.16
CA ASP A 153 -3.65 30.64 1.53
C ASP A 153 -3.55 31.62 2.71
N ASP A 154 -4.63 32.37 2.99
CA ASP A 154 -4.69 33.43 4.01
C ASP A 154 -5.36 32.98 5.32
N LEU A 155 -5.11 31.73 5.73
CA LEU A 155 -5.72 31.20 6.95
C LEU A 155 -5.04 31.71 8.22
N GLN A 156 -5.86 32.23 9.14
CA GLN A 156 -5.44 32.73 10.44
C GLN A 156 -5.43 31.60 11.48
N LYS A 157 -4.27 31.30 12.06
CA LYS A 157 -4.13 30.29 13.12
C LYS A 157 -4.84 30.73 14.40
N CYS A 158 -5.37 29.77 15.14
CA CYS A 158 -5.86 30.02 16.49
C CYS A 158 -4.75 30.61 17.36
N ALA A 159 -4.97 31.79 17.95
CA ALA A 159 -3.95 32.50 18.72
C ALA A 159 -3.43 31.71 19.94
N ARG A 160 -4.24 30.80 20.49
CA ARG A 160 -3.87 29.99 21.66
C ARG A 160 -3.10 28.73 21.28
N CYS A 161 -3.70 27.83 20.50
CA CYS A 161 -3.11 26.52 20.21
C CYS A 161 -2.22 26.50 18.97
N LYS A 162 -2.37 27.47 18.06
CA LYS A 162 -1.71 27.50 16.74
C LYS A 162 -1.90 26.26 15.85
N ALA A 163 -2.72 25.28 16.27
CA ALA A 163 -2.90 23.98 15.63
C ALA A 163 -3.98 23.96 14.55
N VAL A 164 -4.99 24.82 14.64
CA VAL A 164 -6.09 24.93 13.66
C VAL A 164 -6.13 26.34 13.08
N SER A 165 -6.61 26.46 11.83
CA SER A 165 -6.63 27.72 11.09
C SER A 165 -8.03 28.05 10.54
N TYR A 166 -8.31 29.34 10.38
CA TYR A 166 -9.63 29.85 9.97
C TYR A 166 -9.50 30.93 8.89
N CYS A 167 -10.42 30.96 7.93
CA CYS A 167 -10.44 32.01 6.91
C CYS A 167 -10.98 33.34 7.45
N SER A 168 -11.62 33.34 8.62
CA SER A 168 -12.12 34.54 9.26
C SER A 168 -12.34 34.35 10.76
N LYS A 169 -12.41 35.47 11.49
CA LYS A 169 -12.87 35.49 12.90
C LYS A 169 -14.29 34.92 13.05
N GLY A 170 -15.14 35.04 12.02
CA GLY A 170 -16.49 34.46 12.00
C GLY A 170 -16.45 32.94 12.08
N CYS A 171 -15.63 32.31 11.22
CA CYS A 171 -15.41 30.87 11.23
C CYS A 171 -14.79 30.37 12.54
N GLN A 172 -13.85 31.12 13.12
CA GLN A 172 -13.28 30.78 14.44
C GLN A 172 -14.35 30.77 15.54
N LYS A 173 -15.23 31.78 15.58
CA LYS A 173 -16.31 31.86 16.57
C LYS A 173 -17.34 30.74 16.39
N ALA A 174 -17.71 30.42 15.15
CA ALA A 174 -18.64 29.32 14.85
C ALA A 174 -18.08 27.96 15.31
N HIS A 175 -16.80 27.70 15.05
CA HIS A 175 -16.14 26.46 15.45
C HIS A 175 -15.87 26.36 16.97
N TRP A 176 -15.95 27.48 17.71
CA TRP A 176 -15.45 27.57 19.09
C TRP A 176 -16.04 26.53 20.03
N LYS A 177 -17.34 26.22 19.94
CA LYS A 177 -17.97 25.21 20.80
C LYS A 177 -17.33 23.83 20.64
N LYS A 178 -16.93 23.45 19.42
CA LYS A 178 -16.25 22.19 19.10
C LYS A 178 -14.76 22.23 19.40
N HIS A 179 -14.12 23.37 19.17
CA HIS A 179 -12.67 23.53 19.35
C HIS A 179 -12.23 23.70 20.80
N LYS A 180 -13.03 24.40 21.63
CA LYS A 180 -12.67 24.77 23.00
C LYS A 180 -12.16 23.59 23.86
N PRO A 181 -12.78 22.39 23.83
CA PRO A 181 -12.33 21.26 24.63
C PRO A 181 -10.92 20.75 24.28
N THR A 182 -10.47 20.95 23.03
CA THR A 182 -9.18 20.46 22.52
C THR A 182 -8.17 21.59 22.29
N CYS A 183 -8.49 22.82 22.67
CA CYS A 183 -7.64 23.99 22.46
C CYS A 183 -6.54 24.10 23.54
N VAL A 184 -5.39 23.46 23.29
CA VAL A 184 -4.22 23.44 24.18
C VAL A 184 -3.08 24.26 23.57
N ALA A 185 -2.41 25.10 24.35
CA ALA A 185 -1.25 25.86 23.88
C ALA A 185 -0.08 24.91 23.57
N PRO A 186 0.70 25.16 22.50
CA PRO A 186 1.92 24.38 22.27
C PRO A 186 2.89 24.62 23.43
N MET A 187 3.53 23.54 23.90
CA MET A 187 4.62 23.62 24.88
C MET A 187 5.86 24.29 24.28
#